data_AF-A0AA40B199-F1
#
_entry.id   AF-A0AA40B199-F1
#
_cell.length_a   1.000
_cell.length_b   1.000
_cell.length_c   1.000
_cell.angle_alpha   90.00
_cell.angle_beta   90.00
_cell.angle_gamma   90.00
#
_symmetry.space_group_name_H-M   'P 1'
#
loop_
_entity.id
_entity.type
_entity.pdbx_description
1 polymer ?
#
loop_
_entity_poly.entity_id
_entity_poly.type
_entity_poly.pdbx_seq_one_letter_code
_entity_poly.pdbx_strand_id
1 'polypeptide(L)'
;MPTAPTPAALWGPQTGLVLLRLTPLVISSASLMFSWAQHLFFGNFVNSQLSAQPDHPAGKVLVHYMPEAMRRGVPAILALYPSAMALAFANSLGGYKVVHPVARRFYLASGVLSLAHFYFVPRVKRIVAAISAAKDPGVRNEDAMRDWLAMHTQRSLLVNFPAWLCLFVGTVLVVSEGIA
;
A
#
# COMPACT_ATOMS: atom_id res chain seq x y z
N MET A 1 35.96 20.59 31.19
CA MET A 1 35.70 19.39 30.36
C MET A 1 34.20 19.20 30.26
N PRO A 2 33.58 19.31 29.07
CA PRO A 2 32.16 18.98 28.92
C PRO A 2 31.99 17.47 29.01
N THR A 3 31.17 17.02 29.96
CA THR A 3 30.81 15.61 30.16
C THR A 3 30.02 15.11 28.96
N ALA A 4 30.42 13.96 28.39
CA ALA A 4 29.69 13.30 27.31
C ALA A 4 28.25 13.00 27.76
N PRO A 5 27.22 13.27 26.94
CA PRO A 5 25.84 13.00 27.30
C PRO A 5 25.62 11.50 27.52
N THR A 6 24.88 11.17 28.58
CA THR A 6 24.53 9.79 28.93
C THR A 6 23.60 9.16 27.86
N PRO A 7 23.70 7.84 27.60
CA PRO A 7 22.92 7.16 26.55
C PRO A 7 21.40 7.31 26.66
N ALA A 8 20.88 7.63 27.86
CA ALA A 8 19.46 7.91 28.08
C ALA A 8 18.96 9.17 27.34
N ALA A 9 19.84 10.11 26.99
CA ALA A 9 19.50 11.32 26.24
C ALA A 9 19.22 11.06 24.75
N LEU A 10 19.59 9.88 24.21
CA LEU A 10 19.36 9.50 22.81
C LEU A 10 17.93 8.98 22.54
N TRP A 11 17.17 8.67 23.59
CA TRP A 11 15.85 8.02 23.51
C TRP A 11 14.75 8.81 24.24
N GLY A 12 14.86 10.14 24.26
CA GLY A 12 13.86 11.00 24.86
C GLY A 12 12.49 10.95 24.15
N PRO A 13 11.46 11.63 24.71
CA PRO A 13 10.12 11.75 24.10
C PRO A 13 10.12 12.21 22.64
N GLN A 14 11.16 12.92 22.22
CA GLN A 14 11.39 13.36 20.84
C GLN A 14 11.56 12.19 19.87
N THR A 15 12.25 11.11 20.26
CA THR A 15 12.44 9.93 19.40
C THR A 15 11.12 9.23 19.12
N GLY A 16 10.26 9.10 20.13
CA GLY A 16 8.91 8.55 19.95
C GLY A 16 8.05 9.37 18.99
N LEU A 17 8.13 10.71 19.07
CA LEU A 17 7.42 11.60 18.15
C LEU A 17 7.96 11.53 16.72
N VAL A 18 9.29 11.49 16.55
CA VAL A 18 9.94 11.30 15.25
C VAL A 18 9.45 10.01 14.61
N LEU A 19 9.48 8.90 15.35
CA LEU A 19 9.00 7.61 14.87
C LEU A 19 7.51 7.69 14.50
N LEU A 20 6.66 8.26 15.36
CA LEU A 20 5.23 8.42 15.07
C LEU A 20 4.99 9.17 13.75
N ARG A 21 5.78 10.20 13.45
CA ARG A 21 5.62 11.06 12.27
C ARG A 21 6.15 10.43 10.98
N LEU A 22 7.28 9.72 11.05
CA LEU A 22 7.95 9.12 9.89
C LEU A 22 7.38 7.74 9.53
N THR A 23 6.99 6.94 10.52
CA THR A 23 6.52 5.57 10.31
C THR A 23 5.39 5.43 9.29
N PRO A 24 4.33 6.27 9.26
CA PRO A 24 3.28 6.11 8.26
C PRO A 24 3.81 6.27 6.83
N LEU A 25 4.77 7.17 6.57
CA LEU A 25 5.40 7.31 5.25
C LEU A 25 6.20 6.07 4.86
N VAL A 26 6.96 5.49 5.79
CA VAL A 26 7.74 4.27 5.56
C VAL A 26 6.80 3.10 5.21
N ILE A 27 5.76 2.89 6.02
CA ILE A 27 4.78 1.81 5.79
C ILE A 27 4.03 2.04 4.47
N SER A 28 3.62 3.28 4.18
CA SER A 28 2.97 3.62 2.92
C SER A 28 3.88 3.36 1.71
N SER A 29 5.18 3.68 1.81
CA SER A 29 6.16 3.38 0.76
C SER A 29 6.30 1.87 0.53
N ALA A 30 6.34 1.07 1.60
CA ALA A 30 6.34 -0.39 1.50
C ALA A 30 5.05 -0.92 0.83
N SER A 31 3.90 -0.34 1.16
CA SER A 31 2.61 -0.70 0.54
C SER A 31 2.57 -0.35 -0.96
N LEU A 32 3.18 0.77 -1.37
CA LEU A 32 3.26 1.19 -2.77
C LEU A 32 4.21 0.28 -3.55
N MET A 33 5.36 -0.10 -2.97
CA MET A 33 6.25 -1.10 -3.54
C MET A 33 5.60 -2.47 -3.68
N PHE A 34 4.84 -2.90 -2.68
CA PHE A 34 4.05 -4.13 -2.78
C PHE A 34 3.04 -4.04 -3.94
N SER A 35 2.33 -2.91 -4.08
CA SER A 35 1.40 -2.67 -5.18
C SER A 35 2.10 -2.72 -6.55
N TRP A 36 3.28 -2.11 -6.66
CA TRP A 36 4.08 -2.13 -7.88
C TRP A 36 4.55 -3.54 -8.25
N ALA A 37 5.08 -4.27 -7.28
CA ALA A 37 5.52 -5.66 -7.47
C ALA A 37 4.36 -6.55 -7.94
N GLN A 38 3.17 -6.41 -7.35
CA GLN A 38 1.99 -7.14 -7.82
C GLN A 38 1.66 -6.83 -9.28
N HIS A 39 1.71 -5.55 -9.69
CA HIS A 39 1.44 -5.18 -11.07
C HIS A 39 2.44 -5.82 -12.04
N LEU A 40 3.74 -5.79 -11.70
CA LEU A 40 4.79 -6.42 -12.50
C LEU A 40 4.60 -7.95 -12.61
N PHE A 41 4.44 -8.65 -11.49
CA PHE A 41 4.34 -10.10 -11.50
C PHE A 41 3.07 -10.59 -12.19
N PHE A 42 1.94 -9.95 -11.94
CA PHE A 42 0.68 -10.36 -12.55
C PHE A 42 0.57 -9.94 -14.02
N GLY A 43 1.21 -8.84 -14.41
CA GLY A 43 1.29 -8.39 -15.80
C GLY A 43 1.92 -9.42 -16.74
N ASN A 44 2.86 -10.23 -16.24
CA ASN A 44 3.50 -11.28 -17.01
C ASN A 44 2.53 -12.36 -17.51
N PHE A 45 1.41 -12.61 -16.81
CA PHE A 45 0.42 -13.61 -17.24
C PHE A 45 -0.44 -13.16 -18.43
N VAL A 46 -0.46 -11.86 -18.75
CA VAL A 46 -1.32 -11.30 -19.80
C VAL A 46 -0.52 -10.54 -20.88
N ASN A 47 0.81 -10.70 -20.86
CA ASN A 47 1.69 -10.13 -21.86
C ASN A 47 1.34 -10.68 -23.26
N SER A 48 1.18 -9.79 -24.24
CA SER A 48 0.69 -10.15 -25.57
C SER A 48 1.62 -11.09 -26.34
N GLN A 49 2.94 -10.99 -26.16
CA GLN A 49 3.90 -11.88 -26.83
C GLN A 49 3.87 -13.29 -26.24
N LEU A 50 3.68 -13.38 -24.92
CA LEU A 50 3.56 -14.64 -24.20
C LEU A 50 2.21 -15.32 -24.47
N SER A 51 1.11 -14.59 -24.40
CA SER A 51 -0.25 -15.11 -24.67
C SER A 51 -0.49 -15.50 -26.14
N ALA A 52 0.34 -15.04 -27.08
CA ALA A 52 0.25 -15.45 -28.49
C ALA A 52 0.83 -16.85 -28.74
N GLN A 53 1.54 -17.44 -27.78
CA GLN A 53 2.09 -18.78 -27.90
C GLN A 53 0.98 -19.82 -27.65
N PRO A 54 0.74 -20.77 -28.58
CA PRO A 54 -0.35 -21.75 -28.48
C PRO A 54 -0.34 -22.57 -27.18
N ASP A 55 0.85 -22.82 -26.63
CA ASP A 55 1.06 -23.64 -25.44
C ASP A 55 1.34 -22.83 -24.16
N HIS A 56 1.07 -21.52 -24.16
CA HIS A 56 1.41 -20.67 -23.03
C HIS A 56 0.72 -21.14 -21.73
N PRO A 57 1.48 -21.41 -20.65
CA PRO A 57 0.91 -22.04 -19.46
C PRO A 57 0.13 -21.07 -18.57
N ALA A 58 0.09 -19.76 -18.87
CA ALA A 58 -0.52 -18.76 -17.97
C ALA A 58 -1.92 -19.13 -17.53
N GLY A 59 -2.82 -19.50 -18.45
CA GLY A 59 -4.19 -19.84 -18.10
C GLY A 59 -4.28 -21.02 -17.13
N LYS A 60 -3.42 -22.03 -17.30
CA LYS A 60 -3.36 -23.23 -16.45
C LYS A 60 -2.73 -22.94 -15.08
N VAL A 61 -1.75 -22.04 -15.03
CA VAL A 61 -1.07 -21.67 -13.77
C VAL A 61 -1.90 -20.72 -12.94
N LEU A 62 -2.59 -19.78 -13.61
CA LEU A 62 -3.21 -18.64 -12.95
C LEU A 62 -4.35 -19.04 -12.01
N VAL A 63 -5.13 -20.06 -12.35
CA VAL A 63 -6.23 -20.58 -11.53
C VAL A 63 -5.76 -21.06 -10.15
N HIS A 64 -4.51 -21.51 -10.03
CA HIS A 64 -3.90 -21.93 -8.76
C HIS A 64 -3.04 -20.83 -8.14
N TYR A 65 -2.31 -20.09 -8.97
CA TYR A 65 -1.39 -19.05 -8.52
C TYR A 65 -2.12 -17.89 -7.83
N MET A 66 -3.23 -17.41 -8.41
CA MET A 66 -3.93 -16.23 -7.89
C MET A 66 -4.54 -16.45 -6.50
N PRO A 67 -5.29 -17.54 -6.21
CA PRO A 67 -5.77 -17.81 -4.86
C PRO A 67 -4.63 -17.87 -3.84
N GLU A 68 -3.53 -18.55 -4.18
CA GLU A 68 -2.39 -18.71 -3.27
C GLU A 68 -1.65 -17.39 -3.04
N ALA A 69 -1.45 -16.59 -4.10
CA ALA A 69 -0.88 -15.25 -4.00
C ALA A 69 -1.75 -14.33 -3.12
N MET A 70 -3.08 -14.41 -3.23
CA MET A 70 -3.99 -13.66 -2.36
C MET A 70 -3.92 -14.17 -0.91
N ARG A 71 -3.89 -15.48 -0.68
CA ARG A 71 -3.78 -16.08 0.65
C ARG A 71 -2.53 -15.57 1.39
N ARG A 72 -1.40 -15.43 0.68
CA ARG A 72 -0.14 -14.92 1.24
C ARG A 72 -0.07 -13.39 1.30
N GLY A 73 -0.66 -12.71 0.32
CA GLY A 73 -0.58 -11.24 0.20
C GLY A 73 -1.56 -10.48 1.09
N VAL A 74 -2.74 -11.03 1.37
CA VAL A 74 -3.77 -10.36 2.20
C VAL A 74 -3.26 -10.04 3.60
N PRO A 75 -2.56 -10.94 4.32
CA PRO A 75 -1.96 -10.60 5.62
C PRO A 75 -1.02 -9.40 5.55
N ALA A 76 -0.19 -9.29 4.51
CA ALA A 76 0.69 -8.13 4.32
C ALA A 76 -0.10 -6.84 4.10
N ILE A 77 -1.17 -6.89 3.30
CA ILE A 77 -2.08 -5.74 3.08
C ILE A 77 -2.75 -5.30 4.39
N LEU A 78 -3.23 -6.25 5.18
CA LEU A 78 -3.87 -6.00 6.48
C LEU A 78 -2.89 -5.50 7.55
N ALA A 79 -1.60 -5.79 7.41
CA ALA A 79 -0.57 -5.22 8.26
C ALA A 79 -0.21 -3.79 7.83
N LEU A 80 -0.05 -3.54 6.52
CA LEU A 80 0.47 -2.27 6.01
C LEU A 80 -0.59 -1.15 6.04
N TYR A 81 -1.75 -1.35 5.40
CA TYR A 81 -2.72 -0.26 5.19
C TYR A 81 -3.37 0.22 6.50
N PRO A 82 -3.90 -0.65 7.37
CA PRO A 82 -4.46 -0.23 8.65
C PRO A 82 -3.43 0.47 9.55
N SER A 83 -2.17 0.01 9.57
CA SER A 83 -1.11 0.61 10.38
C SER A 83 -0.75 2.02 9.89
N ALA A 84 -0.51 2.19 8.58
CA ALA A 84 -0.24 3.51 8.00
C ALA A 84 -1.42 4.46 8.23
N MET A 85 -2.66 3.97 8.04
CA MET A 85 -3.89 4.73 8.28
C MET A 85 -4.03 5.17 9.74
N ALA A 86 -3.85 4.25 10.69
CA ALA A 86 -3.97 4.56 12.12
C ALA A 86 -2.93 5.60 12.55
N LEU A 87 -1.68 5.45 12.11
CA LEU A 87 -0.62 6.40 12.40
C LEU A 87 -0.85 7.75 11.72
N ALA A 88 -1.39 7.78 10.51
CA ALA A 88 -1.78 9.01 9.83
C ALA A 88 -2.88 9.75 10.62
N PHE A 89 -3.91 9.04 11.09
CA PHE A 89 -4.93 9.64 11.96
C PHE A 89 -4.36 10.10 13.30
N ALA A 90 -3.45 9.35 13.92
CA ALA A 90 -2.78 9.77 15.15
C ALA A 90 -2.01 11.09 14.96
N ASN A 91 -1.27 11.25 13.87
CA ASN A 91 -0.54 12.49 13.55
C ASN A 91 -1.47 13.68 13.24
N SER A 92 -2.67 13.41 12.72
CA SER A 92 -3.66 14.46 12.42
C SER A 92 -4.50 14.87 13.64
N LEU A 93 -4.99 13.89 14.41
CA LEU A 93 -6.03 14.06 15.42
C LEU A 93 -5.51 14.01 16.86
N GLY A 94 -4.28 13.53 17.09
CA GLY A 94 -3.74 13.20 18.41
C GLY A 94 -3.44 14.38 19.35
N GLY A 95 -4.00 15.57 19.11
CA GLY A 95 -3.91 16.71 20.05
C GLY A 95 -2.49 17.29 20.26
N TYR A 96 -1.50 16.83 19.52
CA TYR A 96 -0.12 17.32 19.62
C TYR A 96 -0.07 18.79 19.16
N LYS A 97 0.27 19.70 20.08
CA LYS A 97 0.38 21.15 19.84
C LYS A 97 1.46 21.54 18.82
N VAL A 98 2.26 20.59 18.35
CA VAL A 98 3.51 20.81 17.62
C VAL A 98 3.48 20.33 16.16
N VAL A 99 2.35 19.82 15.64
CA VAL A 99 2.26 19.47 14.21
C VAL A 99 1.70 20.66 13.44
N HIS A 100 2.47 21.16 12.47
CA HIS A 100 2.08 22.24 11.56
C HIS A 100 0.63 22.06 11.05
N PRO A 101 -0.24 23.08 11.13
CA PRO A 101 -1.65 22.95 10.76
C PRO A 101 -1.88 22.38 9.36
N VAL A 102 -1.00 22.70 8.40
CA VAL A 102 -1.08 22.17 7.04
C VAL A 102 -0.62 20.71 6.99
N ALA A 103 0.44 20.34 7.72
CA ALA A 103 0.89 18.95 7.78
C ALA A 103 -0.21 18.03 8.34
N ARG A 104 -0.95 18.48 9.36
CA ARG A 104 -2.10 17.74 9.91
C ARG A 104 -3.15 17.42 8.84
N ARG A 105 -3.45 18.36 7.95
CA ARG A 105 -4.40 18.16 6.83
C ARG A 105 -3.90 17.11 5.84
N PHE A 106 -2.60 17.10 5.55
CA PHE A 106 -2.00 16.08 4.70
C PHE A 106 -2.02 14.68 5.34
N TYR A 107 -1.70 14.57 6.64
CA TYR A 107 -1.87 13.31 7.38
C TYR A 107 -3.34 12.85 7.39
N LEU A 108 -4.29 13.76 7.59
CA LEU A 108 -5.72 13.44 7.54
C LEU A 108 -6.14 12.93 6.15
N ALA A 109 -5.76 13.64 5.09
CA ALA A 109 -6.07 13.27 3.72
C ALA A 109 -5.51 11.89 3.38
N SER A 110 -4.28 11.59 3.80
CA SER A 110 -3.69 10.27 3.64
C SER A 110 -4.48 9.19 4.38
N GLY A 111 -4.89 9.44 5.63
CA GLY A 111 -5.73 8.51 6.40
C GLY A 111 -7.04 8.20 5.68
N VAL A 112 -7.72 9.22 5.15
CA VAL A 112 -8.97 9.07 4.38
C VAL A 112 -8.76 8.30 3.08
N LEU A 113 -7.70 8.61 2.31
CA LEU A 113 -7.37 7.90 1.08
C LEU A 113 -6.97 6.45 1.35
N SER A 114 -6.24 6.20 2.43
CA SER A 114 -5.90 4.85 2.90
C SER A 114 -7.13 4.06 3.29
N LEU A 115 -8.14 4.70 3.91
CA LEU A 115 -9.43 4.06 4.17
C LEU A 115 -10.18 3.75 2.86
N ALA A 116 -10.15 4.68 1.90
CA ALA A 116 -10.79 4.50 0.59
C ALA A 116 -10.20 3.34 -0.22
N HIS A 117 -8.98 2.88 0.07
CA HIS A 117 -8.43 1.63 -0.48
C HIS A 117 -9.40 0.45 -0.34
N PHE A 118 -10.07 0.34 0.81
CA PHE A 118 -10.95 -0.78 1.12
C PHE A 118 -12.26 -0.78 0.31
N TYR A 119 -12.62 0.34 -0.34
CA TYR A 119 -13.74 0.41 -1.27
C TYR A 119 -13.63 -0.61 -2.41
N PHE A 120 -12.41 -0.97 -2.81
CA PHE A 120 -12.15 -1.90 -3.91
C PHE A 120 -12.28 -3.38 -3.52
N VAL A 121 -12.40 -3.71 -2.23
CA VAL A 121 -12.42 -5.09 -1.72
C VAL A 121 -13.51 -5.96 -2.36
N PRO A 122 -14.77 -5.52 -2.51
CA PRO A 122 -15.80 -6.35 -3.14
C PRO A 122 -15.46 -6.71 -4.60
N ARG A 123 -14.89 -5.75 -5.35
CA ARG A 123 -14.47 -5.97 -6.74
C ARG A 123 -13.29 -6.93 -6.83
N VAL A 124 -12.31 -6.81 -5.93
CA VAL A 124 -11.18 -7.77 -5.81
C VAL A 124 -11.71 -9.18 -5.58
N LYS A 125 -12.61 -9.38 -4.61
CA LYS A 125 -13.17 -10.70 -4.30
C LYS A 125 -13.86 -11.33 -5.51
N ARG A 126 -14.65 -10.55 -6.25
CA ARG A 126 -15.34 -11.01 -7.47
C ARG A 126 -14.36 -11.48 -8.55
N ILE A 127 -13.33 -10.68 -8.82
CA ILE A 127 -12.34 -11.00 -9.86
C ILE A 127 -11.51 -12.22 -9.47
N VAL A 128 -11.07 -12.32 -8.21
CA VAL A 128 -10.33 -13.49 -7.71
C VAL A 128 -11.18 -14.76 -7.82
N ALA A 129 -12.47 -14.69 -7.49
CA ALA A 129 -13.39 -15.81 -7.67
C ALA A 129 -13.51 -16.21 -9.15
N ALA A 130 -13.61 -15.25 -10.07
CA ALA A 130 -13.67 -15.51 -11.52
C ALA A 130 -12.38 -16.19 -12.03
N ILE A 131 -11.21 -15.72 -11.61
CA ILE A 131 -9.92 -16.34 -11.95
C ILE A 131 -9.84 -17.79 -11.43
N SER A 132 -10.36 -18.02 -10.21
CA SER A 132 -10.31 -19.32 -9.54
C SER A 132 -11.36 -20.33 -10.05
N ALA A 133 -12.44 -19.85 -10.65
CA ALA A 133 -13.53 -20.67 -11.18
C ALA A 133 -13.22 -21.28 -12.55
N ALA A 134 -12.22 -20.76 -13.27
CA ALA A 134 -11.78 -21.29 -14.56
C ALA A 134 -11.07 -22.63 -14.41
N LYS A 135 -11.86 -23.70 -14.17
CA LYS A 135 -11.37 -25.09 -14.05
C LYS A 135 -11.41 -25.84 -15.38
N ASP A 136 -12.17 -25.35 -16.36
CA ASP A 136 -12.38 -26.04 -17.63
C ASP A 136 -11.32 -25.67 -18.68
N PRO A 137 -10.80 -26.65 -19.45
CA PRO A 137 -9.95 -26.39 -20.60
C PRO A 137 -10.66 -25.46 -21.60
N GLY A 138 -10.14 -24.24 -21.80
CA GLY A 138 -10.66 -23.27 -22.76
C GLY A 138 -11.31 -22.01 -22.16
N VAL A 139 -11.54 -21.95 -20.85
CA VAL A 139 -12.01 -20.71 -20.18
C VAL A 139 -10.82 -19.78 -19.95
N ARG A 140 -10.80 -18.64 -20.64
CA ARG A 140 -9.70 -17.66 -20.56
C ARG A 140 -9.80 -16.82 -19.27
N ASN A 141 -9.16 -17.28 -18.20
CA ASN A 141 -8.97 -16.49 -16.96
C ASN A 141 -8.01 -15.30 -17.11
N GLU A 142 -7.33 -15.20 -18.25
CA GLU A 142 -6.47 -14.08 -18.65
C GLU A 142 -7.26 -12.76 -18.70
N ASP A 143 -8.51 -12.79 -19.17
CA ASP A 143 -9.36 -11.60 -19.24
C ASP A 143 -9.71 -11.11 -17.82
N ALA A 144 -10.01 -12.03 -16.91
CA ALA A 144 -10.21 -11.69 -15.50
C ALA A 144 -8.92 -11.15 -14.85
N MET A 145 -7.73 -11.59 -15.28
CA MET A 145 -6.46 -10.98 -14.85
C MET A 145 -6.26 -9.57 -15.44
N ARG A 146 -6.65 -9.33 -16.70
CA ARG A 146 -6.65 -7.98 -17.27
C ARG A 146 -7.56 -7.04 -16.47
N ASP A 147 -8.74 -7.52 -16.09
CA ASP A 147 -9.67 -6.80 -15.22
C ASP A 147 -9.06 -6.51 -13.83
N TRP A 148 -8.34 -7.49 -13.27
CA TRP A 148 -7.62 -7.31 -12.01
C TRP A 148 -6.56 -6.20 -12.14
N LEU A 149 -5.73 -6.24 -13.19
CA LEU A 149 -4.68 -5.25 -13.42
C LEU A 149 -5.25 -3.86 -13.65
N ALA A 150 -6.32 -3.72 -14.44
CA ALA A 150 -6.99 -2.45 -14.68
C ALA A 150 -7.52 -1.84 -13.38
N MET A 151 -8.24 -2.63 -12.57
CA MET A 151 -8.74 -2.20 -11.27
C MET A 151 -7.61 -1.89 -10.29
N HIS A 152 -6.55 -2.70 -10.27
CA HIS A 152 -5.38 -2.51 -9.42
C HIS A 152 -4.64 -1.21 -9.74
N THR A 153 -4.48 -0.90 -11.03
CA THR A 153 -3.90 0.37 -11.49
C THR A 153 -4.79 1.55 -11.08
N GLN A 154 -6.11 1.45 -11.30
CA GLN A 154 -7.05 2.48 -10.85
C GLN A 154 -6.95 2.74 -9.35
N ARG A 155 -6.99 1.68 -8.53
CA ARG A 155 -6.82 1.79 -7.07
C ARG A 155 -5.47 2.41 -6.71
N SER A 156 -4.40 1.99 -7.38
CA SER A 156 -3.06 2.50 -7.10
C SER A 156 -2.94 4.00 -7.40
N LEU A 157 -3.51 4.47 -8.52
CA LEU A 157 -3.43 5.87 -8.92
C LEU A 157 -4.41 6.77 -8.19
N LEU A 158 -5.60 6.27 -7.85
CA LEU A 158 -6.66 7.09 -7.24
C LEU A 158 -6.51 7.22 -5.72
N VAL A 159 -6.01 6.19 -5.04
CA VAL A 159 -5.98 6.18 -3.58
C VAL A 159 -4.61 5.86 -2.99
N ASN A 160 -3.86 4.89 -3.51
CA ASN A 160 -2.58 4.50 -2.89
C ASN A 160 -1.48 5.56 -3.09
N PHE A 161 -1.23 5.97 -4.33
CA PHE A 161 -0.21 6.97 -4.66
C PHE A 161 -0.56 8.35 -4.08
N PRO A 162 -1.82 8.84 -4.17
CA PRO A 162 -2.21 10.07 -3.49
C PRO A 162 -2.06 10.00 -1.97
N ALA A 163 -2.42 8.88 -1.33
CA ALA A 163 -2.22 8.71 0.12
C ALA A 163 -0.74 8.80 0.50
N TRP A 164 0.13 8.15 -0.27
CA TRP A 164 1.58 8.21 -0.09
C TRP A 164 2.11 9.64 -0.30
N LEU A 165 1.66 10.34 -1.35
CA LEU A 165 2.09 11.70 -1.65
C LEU A 165 1.69 12.67 -0.53
N CYS A 166 0.48 12.53 0.03
CA CYS A 166 0.05 13.30 1.19
C CYS A 166 0.96 13.03 2.40
N LEU A 167 1.33 11.78 2.67
CA LEU A 167 2.28 11.47 3.76
C LEU A 167 3.65 12.07 3.51
N PHE A 168 4.15 11.98 2.27
CA PHE A 168 5.44 12.54 1.89
C PHE A 168 5.47 14.05 2.17
N VAL A 169 4.48 14.79 1.68
CA VAL A 169 4.36 16.24 1.92
C VAL A 169 4.20 16.56 3.40
N GLY A 170 3.31 15.86 4.11
CA GLY A 170 3.10 16.05 5.55
C GLY A 170 4.37 15.81 6.37
N THR A 171 5.13 14.77 6.02
CA THR A 171 6.42 14.46 6.64
C THR A 171 7.48 15.52 6.32
N VAL A 172 7.62 15.95 5.06
CA VAL A 172 8.59 16.99 4.68
C VAL A 172 8.33 18.29 5.45
N LEU A 173 7.06 18.70 5.57
CA LEU A 173 6.69 19.88 6.35
C LEU A 173 7.10 19.76 7.82
N VAL A 174 6.80 18.63 8.44
CA VAL A 174 7.17 18.35 9.83
C VAL A 174 8.68 18.30 10.03
N VAL A 175 9.44 17.77 9.06
CA VAL A 175 10.91 17.74 9.12
C VAL A 175 11.50 19.15 8.93
N SER A 176 10.95 19.95 8.01
CA SER A 176 11.45 21.30 7.71
C SER A 176 11.31 22.29 8.87
N GLU A 177 10.35 22.06 9.77
CA GLU A 177 10.12 22.91 10.94
C GLU A 177 10.86 22.41 12.21
N GLY A 178 11.63 21.32 12.07
CA GLY A 178 12.19 20.58 13.20
C GLY A 178 11.17 19.61 13.78
N ILE A 179 11.57 18.35 13.99
CA ILE A 179 10.66 17.24 14.38
C ILE A 179 10.17 17.36 15.84
N ALA A 180 10.10 18.56 16.43
CA ALA A 180 9.63 18.80 17.79
C ALA A 180 8.15 18.43 17.99
#